data_AF-B6BA59-F1
#
_entry.id   AF-B6BA59-F1
#
_cell.length_a   1.000
_cell.length_b   1.000
_cell.length_c   1.000
_cell.angle_alpha   90.00
_cell.angle_beta   90.00
_cell.angle_gamma   90.00
#
_symmetry.space_group_name_H-M   'P 1'
#
loop_
_entity.id
_entity.type
_entity.pdbx_description
1 polymer ?
#
loop_
_entity_poly.entity_id
_entity_poly.type
_entity_poly.pdbx_seq_one_letter_code
_entity_poly.pdbx_strand_id
1 'polypeptide(L)'
;MIVILSGIEDLWQIASYDDQVKRRFTKLSFPPLSNAKDGKPIASQIERFCQRAGLLPPVETDLVPRLIFASYEMFGRCIENMLNAIEVALNAGATQLDAQHFARAWAMQEGCPPQLNVFLAPRWSEINRSGFQAS
;
A
#
# COMPACT_ATOMS: atom_id res chain seq x y z
N MET A 1 19.22 -23.03 -6.23
CA MET A 1 18.81 -21.63 -6.44
C MET A 1 17.31 -21.56 -6.22
N ILE A 2 16.84 -20.80 -5.23
CA ILE A 2 15.40 -20.57 -5.01
C ILE A 2 15.04 -19.33 -5.81
N VAL A 3 14.06 -19.45 -6.70
CA VAL A 3 13.52 -18.31 -7.47
C VAL A 3 12.29 -17.81 -6.70
N ILE A 4 12.33 -16.55 -6.26
CA ILE A 4 11.18 -15.88 -5.65
C ILE A 4 10.58 -14.95 -6.72
N LEU A 5 9.35 -15.23 -7.11
CA LEU A 5 8.56 -14.39 -8.01
C LEU A 5 7.52 -13.64 -7.16
N SER A 6 7.52 -12.31 -7.23
CA SER A 6 6.55 -11.43 -6.57
C SER A 6 5.92 -10.54 -7.63
N GLY A 7 4.59 -10.54 -7.73
CA GLY A 7 3.84 -9.79 -8.74
C GLY A 7 2.35 -10.15 -8.76
N ILE A 8 1.59 -9.42 -9.57
CA ILE A 8 0.12 -9.50 -9.74
C ILE A 8 -0.37 -10.92 -10.09
N GLU A 9 -1.63 -11.22 -9.81
CA GLU A 9 -2.29 -12.52 -10.08
C GLU A 9 -2.02 -13.05 -11.52
N ASP A 10 -1.85 -12.15 -12.49
CA ASP A 10 -1.56 -12.45 -13.90
C ASP A 10 -0.23 -13.20 -14.10
N LEU A 11 0.75 -12.95 -13.24
CA LEU A 11 2.05 -13.62 -13.27
C LEU A 11 1.88 -15.13 -13.01
N TRP A 12 0.87 -15.49 -12.21
CA TRP A 12 0.47 -16.87 -11.98
C TRP A 12 -0.21 -17.49 -13.19
N GLN A 13 -1.06 -16.73 -13.90
CA GLN A 13 -1.67 -17.23 -15.13
C GLN A 13 -0.61 -17.61 -16.16
N ILE A 14 0.37 -16.73 -16.39
CA ILE A 14 1.48 -16.98 -17.34
C ILE A 14 2.37 -18.15 -16.88
N ALA A 15 2.77 -18.16 -15.60
CA ALA A 15 3.64 -19.22 -15.07
C ALA A 15 2.95 -20.60 -15.01
N SER A 16 1.62 -20.64 -14.95
CA SER A 16 0.84 -21.87 -14.84
C SER A 16 0.56 -22.58 -16.18
N TYR A 17 1.05 -22.05 -17.31
CA TYR A 17 0.96 -22.74 -18.60
C TYR A 17 1.94 -23.91 -18.75
N ASP A 18 2.98 -24.00 -17.91
CA ASP A 18 3.96 -25.10 -17.93
C ASP A 18 3.85 -25.97 -16.67
N ASP A 19 3.57 -27.26 -16.85
CA ASP A 19 3.44 -28.24 -15.77
C ASP A 19 4.76 -28.49 -15.00
N GLN A 20 5.92 -28.17 -15.58
CA GLN A 20 7.22 -28.22 -14.90
C GLN A 20 7.39 -27.07 -13.89
N VAL A 21 6.72 -25.94 -14.12
CA VAL A 21 6.75 -24.76 -13.24
C VAL A 21 5.83 -24.99 -12.03
N LYS A 22 4.61 -25.52 -12.24
CA LYS A 22 3.67 -25.80 -11.14
C LYS A 22 4.24 -26.70 -10.03
N ARG A 23 5.13 -27.65 -10.37
CA ARG A 23 5.72 -28.58 -9.39
C ARG A 23 6.87 -27.99 -8.58
N ARG A 24 7.51 -26.93 -9.07
CA ARG A 24 8.73 -26.34 -8.46
C ARG A 24 8.48 -25.01 -7.76
N PHE A 25 7.30 -24.42 -7.93
CA PHE A 25 6.92 -23.14 -7.34
C PHE A 25 5.78 -23.31 -6.34
N THR A 26 5.95 -22.79 -5.12
CA THR A 26 4.88 -22.72 -4.12
C THR A 26 4.12 -21.42 -4.29
N LYS A 27 2.80 -21.47 -4.50
CA LYS A 27 1.95 -20.28 -4.48
C LYS A 27 1.83 -19.79 -3.05
N LEU A 28 2.29 -18.57 -2.80
CA LEU A 28 1.93 -17.84 -1.59
C LEU A 28 0.99 -16.72 -2.02
N SER A 29 -0.30 -16.90 -1.75
CA SER A 29 -1.32 -15.88 -1.97
C SER A 29 -1.69 -15.27 -0.62
N PHE A 30 -1.70 -13.94 -0.57
CA PHE A 30 -2.21 -13.21 0.59
C PHE A 30 -3.68 -12.90 0.37
N PRO A 31 -4.56 -13.20 1.35
CA PRO A 31 -5.94 -12.76 1.27
C PRO A 31 -5.99 -11.22 1.24
N PRO A 32 -7.04 -10.63 0.64
CA PRO A 32 -7.26 -9.19 0.72
C PRO A 32 -7.25 -8.72 2.18
N LEU A 33 -6.58 -7.60 2.42
CA LEU A 33 -6.54 -6.94 3.70
C LEU A 33 -7.93 -6.41 4.06
N SER A 34 -8.24 -6.47 5.36
CA SER A 34 -9.41 -5.81 5.91
C SER A 34 -9.03 -5.01 7.15
N ASN A 35 -9.63 -3.85 7.34
CA ASN A 35 -9.34 -3.05 8.54
C ASN A 35 -9.69 -3.81 9.83
N ALA A 36 -10.75 -4.61 9.82
CA ALA A 36 -11.20 -5.37 10.99
C ALA A 36 -10.16 -6.40 11.48
N LYS A 37 -9.50 -7.09 10.56
CA LYS A 37 -8.51 -8.13 10.88
C LYS A 37 -7.10 -7.56 10.96
N ASP A 38 -6.74 -6.73 10.00
CA ASP A 38 -5.34 -6.38 9.71
C ASP A 38 -4.98 -4.95 10.13
N GLY A 39 -5.96 -4.13 10.53
CA GLY A 39 -5.72 -2.73 10.90
C GLY A 39 -4.70 -2.54 12.04
N LYS A 40 -4.81 -3.34 13.12
CA LYS A 40 -3.84 -3.29 14.23
C LYS A 40 -2.43 -3.73 13.80
N PRO A 41 -2.25 -4.88 13.11
CA PRO A 41 -0.95 -5.24 12.52
C PRO A 41 -0.37 -4.15 11.62
N ILE A 42 -1.16 -3.55 10.72
CA ILE A 42 -0.70 -2.49 9.82
C ILE A 42 -0.28 -1.24 10.60
N ALA A 43 -1.05 -0.82 11.61
CA ALA A 43 -0.68 0.30 12.48
C ALA A 43 0.68 0.06 13.16
N SER A 44 0.89 -1.14 13.73
CA SER A 44 2.17 -1.48 14.36
C SER A 44 3.33 -1.50 13.37
N GLN A 45 3.10 -1.86 12.11
CA GLN A 45 4.13 -1.78 11.07
C GLN A 45 4.48 -0.34 10.72
N ILE A 46 3.50 0.56 10.66
CA ILE A 46 3.74 2.01 10.49
C ILE A 46 4.63 2.52 11.62
N GLU A 47 4.28 2.21 12.87
CA GLU A 47 5.06 2.63 14.06
C GLU A 47 6.51 2.14 13.98
N ARG A 48 6.74 0.87 13.63
CA ARG A 48 8.09 0.29 13.51
C ARG A 48 8.90 0.96 12.41
N PHE A 49 8.29 1.25 11.27
CA PHE A 49 9.00 1.95 10.20
C PHE A 49 9.28 3.42 10.55
N CYS A 50 8.34 4.12 11.18
CA CYS A 50 8.56 5.47 11.69
C CYS A 50 9.72 5.49 12.68
N GLN A 51 9.73 4.56 13.65
CA GLN A 51 10.83 4.43 14.61
C GLN A 51 12.17 4.23 13.92
N ARG A 52 12.23 3.36 12.89
CA ARG A 52 13.48 3.10 12.15
C ARG A 52 13.91 4.29 11.28
N ALA A 53 12.96 5.10 10.83
CA ALA A 53 13.19 6.32 10.07
C ALA A 53 13.49 7.54 10.94
N GLY A 54 13.36 7.45 12.28
CA GLY A 54 13.48 8.59 13.18
C GLY A 54 12.28 9.55 13.13
N LEU A 55 11.11 9.07 12.69
CA LEU A 55 9.87 9.82 12.63
C LEU A 55 8.93 9.44 13.78
N LEU A 56 8.12 10.39 14.23
CA LEU A 56 6.94 10.10 15.03
C LEU A 56 5.85 9.45 14.15
N PRO A 57 5.11 8.46 14.68
CA PRO A 57 4.00 7.84 13.95
C PRO A 57 2.84 8.83 13.75
N PRO A 58 1.97 8.57 12.77
CA PRO A 58 0.78 9.38 12.52
C PRO A 58 -0.22 9.32 13.68
N VAL A 59 -0.99 10.39 13.84
CA VAL A 59 -1.99 10.55 14.92
C VAL A 59 -3.42 10.35 14.42
N GLU A 60 -3.62 10.41 13.11
CA GLU A 60 -4.91 10.30 12.44
C GLU A 60 -5.44 8.87 12.53
N THR A 61 -6.58 8.72 13.19
CA THR A 61 -7.19 7.42 13.50
C THR A 61 -7.74 6.70 12.27
N ASP A 62 -8.04 7.43 11.21
CA ASP A 62 -8.56 6.92 9.94
C ASP A 62 -7.47 6.69 8.88
N LEU A 63 -6.19 6.91 9.20
CA LEU A 63 -5.11 6.73 8.24
C LEU A 63 -4.97 5.26 7.78
N VAL A 64 -5.02 4.31 8.72
CA VAL A 64 -4.89 2.89 8.41
C VAL A 64 -6.01 2.37 7.50
N PRO A 65 -7.30 2.61 7.77
CA PRO A 65 -8.35 2.19 6.84
C PRO A 65 -8.24 2.88 5.47
N ARG A 66 -7.83 4.16 5.41
CA ARG A 66 -7.54 4.85 4.15
C ARG A 66 -6.38 4.21 3.39
N LEU A 67 -5.32 3.81 4.09
CA LEU A 67 -4.16 3.14 3.49
C LEU A 67 -4.54 1.78 2.88
N ILE A 68 -5.32 0.97 3.60
CA ILE A 68 -5.81 -0.32 3.10
C ILE A 68 -6.66 -0.11 1.84
N PHE A 69 -7.54 0.88 1.85
CA PHE A 69 -8.37 1.24 0.70
C PHE A 69 -7.54 1.78 -0.47
N ALA A 70 -6.61 2.70 -0.24
CA ALA A 70 -5.70 3.23 -1.26
C ALA A 70 -4.82 2.13 -1.91
N SER A 71 -4.65 1.01 -1.22
CA SER A 71 -3.83 -0.12 -1.65
C SER A 71 -4.62 -1.25 -2.32
N TYR A 72 -5.91 -1.02 -2.63
CA TYR A 72 -6.81 -2.05 -3.20
C TYR A 72 -6.80 -3.33 -2.37
N GLU A 73 -6.72 -3.18 -1.05
CA GLU A 73 -6.69 -4.29 -0.10
C GLU A 73 -5.49 -5.25 -0.34
N MET A 74 -4.53 -4.90 -1.20
CA MET A 74 -3.36 -5.73 -1.48
C MET A 74 -2.24 -5.42 -0.50
N PHE A 75 -1.77 -6.45 0.21
CA PHE A 75 -0.72 -6.31 1.21
C PHE A 75 0.57 -5.69 0.66
N GLY A 76 1.04 -6.12 -0.52
CA GLY A 76 2.23 -5.55 -1.15
C GLY A 76 2.11 -4.05 -1.40
N ARG A 77 1.01 -3.62 -2.03
CA ARG A 77 0.72 -2.19 -2.28
C ARG A 77 0.58 -1.40 -0.97
N CYS A 78 0.06 -2.01 0.09
CA CYS A 78 -0.04 -1.37 1.39
C CYS A 78 1.34 -1.07 1.99
N ILE A 79 2.30 -1.98 1.85
CA ILE A 79 3.68 -1.74 2.26
C ILE A 79 4.35 -0.68 1.38
N GLU A 80 4.18 -0.77 0.06
CA GLU A 80 4.74 0.21 -0.89
C GLU A 80 4.24 1.63 -0.61
N ASN A 81 2.93 1.82 -0.46
CA ASN A 81 2.33 3.12 -0.11
C ASN A 81 2.88 3.68 1.20
N MET A 82 3.09 2.81 2.21
CA MET A 82 3.66 3.19 3.50
C MET A 82 5.10 3.67 3.36
N LEU A 83 5.93 2.95 2.61
CA LEU A 83 7.32 3.32 2.36
C LEU A 83 7.43 4.61 1.56
N ASN A 84 6.61 4.79 0.52
CA ASN A 84 6.58 6.00 -0.29
C ASN A 84 6.21 7.23 0.54
N ALA A 85 5.22 7.11 1.44
CA ALA A 85 4.85 8.21 2.34
C ALA A 85 6.00 8.57 3.31
N ILE A 86 6.68 7.57 3.87
CA ILE A 86 7.86 7.78 4.72
C ILE A 86 8.98 8.47 3.96
N GLU A 87 9.26 8.05 2.73
CA GLU A 87 10.26 8.70 1.88
C GLU A 87 9.90 10.17 1.61
N VAL A 88 8.63 10.46 1.33
CA VAL A 88 8.15 11.84 1.17
C VAL A 88 8.35 12.66 2.45
N ALA A 89 8.08 12.09 3.63
CA ALA A 89 8.30 12.75 4.93
C ALA A 89 9.78 13.05 5.19
N LEU A 90 10.65 12.06 4.95
CA LEU A 90 12.10 12.22 5.12
C LEU A 90 12.66 13.28 4.16
N ASN A 91 12.25 13.25 2.89
CA ASN A 91 12.66 14.25 1.90
C ASN A 91 12.17 15.66 2.22
N ALA A 92 11.06 15.79 2.96
CA ALA A 92 10.55 17.05 3.45
C ALA A 92 11.23 17.52 4.75
N GLY A 93 12.12 16.71 5.35
CA GLY A 93 12.72 16.99 6.65
C GLY A 93 11.70 16.98 7.79
N ALA A 94 10.58 16.26 7.63
CA ALA A 94 9.54 16.17 8.64
C ALA A 94 10.02 15.38 9.87
N THR A 95 9.45 15.66 11.03
CA THR A 95 9.68 14.91 12.27
C THR A 95 8.56 13.92 12.59
N GLN A 96 7.45 14.01 11.87
CA GLN A 96 6.25 13.19 12.06
C GLN A 96 5.66 12.81 10.71
N LEU A 97 5.25 11.55 10.58
CA LEU A 97 4.48 11.07 9.44
C LEU A 97 3.01 11.46 9.62
N ASP A 98 2.35 11.92 8.57
CA ASP A 98 0.95 12.38 8.59
C ASP A 98 0.24 12.04 7.28
N ALA A 99 -1.07 12.28 7.22
CA ALA A 99 -1.88 12.02 6.02
C ALA A 99 -1.42 12.78 4.77
N GLN A 100 -0.77 13.94 4.91
CA GLN A 100 -0.31 14.76 3.78
C GLN A 100 0.84 14.09 3.03
N HIS A 101 1.72 13.41 3.74
CA HIS A 101 2.81 12.64 3.12
C HIS A 101 2.27 11.47 2.28
N PHE A 102 1.27 10.76 2.81
CA PHE A 102 0.56 9.72 2.05
C PHE A 102 -0.17 10.31 0.85
N ALA A 103 -0.86 11.43 1.01
CA ALA A 103 -1.57 12.10 -0.07
C ALA A 103 -0.61 12.46 -1.22
N ARG A 104 0.54 13.04 -0.91
CA ARG A 104 1.54 13.43 -1.90
C ARG A 104 2.16 12.22 -2.60
N ALA A 105 2.54 11.19 -1.85
CA ALA A 105 3.06 9.94 -2.41
C ALA A 105 2.04 9.30 -3.37
N TRP A 106 0.79 9.21 -2.94
CA TRP A 106 -0.30 8.60 -3.73
C TRP A 106 -0.62 9.40 -5.00
N ALA A 107 -0.64 10.73 -4.92
CA ALA A 107 -0.86 11.60 -6.07
C ALA A 107 0.24 11.47 -7.13
N MET A 108 1.49 11.24 -6.73
CA MET A 108 2.61 11.01 -7.66
C MET A 108 2.48 9.68 -8.43
N GLN A 109 1.88 8.66 -7.83
CA GLN A 109 1.71 7.35 -8.45
C GLN A 109 0.44 7.25 -9.31
N GLU A 110 -0.67 7.83 -8.85
CA GLU A 110 -1.99 7.67 -9.47
C GLU A 110 -2.39 8.88 -10.35
N GLY A 111 -1.63 9.97 -10.35
CA GLY A 111 -1.88 11.15 -11.22
C GLY A 111 -3.19 11.90 -10.92
N CYS A 112 -3.72 11.77 -9.70
CA CYS A 112 -5.08 12.16 -9.36
C CYS A 112 -5.20 13.62 -8.83
N PRO A 113 -6.26 14.37 -9.16
CA PRO A 113 -6.56 15.67 -8.53
C PRO A 113 -6.74 15.54 -7.00
N PRO A 114 -6.38 16.59 -6.22
CA PRO A 114 -6.45 16.54 -4.75
C PRO A 114 -7.82 16.13 -4.18
N GLN A 115 -8.92 16.44 -4.87
CA GLN A 115 -10.29 16.13 -4.43
C GLN A 115 -10.63 14.63 -4.46
N LEU A 116 -9.86 13.86 -5.24
CA LEU A 116 -10.00 12.40 -5.36
C LEU A 116 -8.89 11.67 -4.59
N ASN A 117 -8.08 12.40 -3.82
CA ASN A 117 -7.04 11.82 -3.00
C ASN A 117 -7.67 11.11 -1.78
N VAL A 118 -7.52 9.79 -1.72
CA VAL A 118 -8.06 8.94 -0.64
C VAL A 118 -7.61 9.40 0.75
N PHE A 119 -6.44 10.03 0.87
CA PHE A 119 -5.92 10.48 2.16
C PHE A 119 -6.47 11.85 2.61
N LEU A 120 -7.04 12.64 1.70
CA LEU A 120 -7.56 13.98 2.00
C LEU A 120 -9.08 14.09 1.90
N ALA A 121 -9.71 13.26 1.07
CA ALA A 121 -11.15 13.34 0.83
C ALA A 121 -11.95 12.91 2.08
N PRO A 122 -12.99 13.67 2.50
CA PRO A 122 -13.84 13.27 3.62
C PRO A 122 -14.59 11.96 3.39
N ARG A 123 -15.10 11.74 2.16
CA ARG A 123 -15.83 10.52 1.75
C ARG A 123 -14.93 9.58 0.94
N TRP A 124 -13.74 9.32 1.45
CA TRP A 124 -12.71 8.54 0.76
C TRP A 124 -13.18 7.12 0.37
N SER A 125 -14.03 6.49 1.18
CA SER A 125 -14.55 5.14 0.94
C SER A 125 -15.49 5.03 -0.25
N GLU A 126 -16.04 6.16 -0.73
CA GLU A 126 -16.93 6.21 -1.90
C GLU A 126 -16.16 6.45 -3.21
N ILE A 127 -14.85 6.72 -3.14
CA ILE A 127 -14.03 7.01 -4.32
C ILE A 127 -13.88 5.75 -5.18
N ASN A 128 -14.22 5.87 -6.46
CA ASN A 128 -13.99 4.80 -7.43
C ASN A 128 -12.50 4.73 -7.79
N ARG A 129 -11.83 3.68 -7.32
CA ARG A 129 -10.41 3.40 -7.56
C ARG A 129 -10.14 2.78 -8.94
N SER A 130 -11.16 2.30 -9.66
CA SER A 130 -11.00 1.55 -10.92
C SER A 130 -10.62 2.40 -12.14
N GLY A 131 -10.65 3.73 -12.03
CA GLY A 131 -10.55 4.66 -13.16
C GLY A 131 -9.15 5.13 -13.55
N PHE A 132 -8.09 4.72 -12.83
CA PHE A 132 -6.74 5.30 -12.98
C PHE A 132 -5.64 4.32 -13.44
N GLN A 133 -5.99 3.06 -13.77
CA GLN A 133 -5.05 2.15 -14.43
C GLN A 133 -4.84 2.58 -15.89
N ALA A 134 -3.76 3.35 -16.11
CA ALA A 134 -3.01 3.57 -17.35
C ALA A 134 -3.78 3.50 -18.69
N SER A 135 -3.92 4.69 -19.29
CA SER A 135 -3.76 4.85 -20.75
C SER A 135 -2.33 4.53 -21.18
#